data_AF-W8R4S5-F1
#
_entry.id   AF-W8R4S5-F1
#
_cell.length_a   1.000
_cell.length_b   1.000
_cell.length_c   1.000
_cell.angle_alpha   90.00
_cell.angle_beta   90.00
_cell.angle_gamma   90.00
#
_symmetry.space_group_name_H-M   'P 1'
#
loop_
_entity.id
_entity.type
_entity.pdbx_description
1 polymer ?
#
loop_
_entity_poly.entity_id
_entity_poly.type
_entity_poly.pdbx_seq_one_letter_code
_entity_poly.pdbx_strand_id
1 'polypeptide(L)'
;MKVGTSAVITGVLLSAIAASSWAAGSLEAAQLDGKTKLAGREVSVAAGGLYDRYESNPPLSVIAAEDPTIDLSWFSDLPKWLTGINFRETDKAVVFELIDKGTGKVDVTFEGEKLSDLSNDIEMVTNSFTNMGRDGELAYGYAVSRQQSHASSSNEDSVKLKLSDGSLSAYLESLDLGKMMKYEYVPEFQSALYAPEPLKAMLKRD
;
A
#
# COMPACT_ATOMS: atom_id res chain seq x y z
N MET A 1 54.25 24.14 19.62
CA MET A 1 52.83 24.52 19.79
C MET A 1 52.02 23.47 19.02
N LYS A 2 51.28 22.49 19.59
CA LYS A 2 50.20 22.53 20.62
C LYS A 2 49.22 23.66 20.27
N VAL A 3 47.92 23.48 19.99
CA VAL A 3 46.89 22.55 20.52
C VAL A 3 45.79 22.39 19.44
N GLY A 4 45.09 21.25 19.40
CA GLY A 4 43.84 21.09 18.64
C GLY A 4 42.61 21.70 19.34
N THR A 5 41.41 21.43 18.81
CA THR A 5 40.16 21.02 19.50
C THR A 5 38.93 21.35 18.63
N SER A 6 38.03 20.37 18.50
CA SER A 6 36.69 20.39 17.92
C SER A 6 35.69 21.34 18.58
N ALA A 7 34.62 21.73 17.87
CA ALA A 7 33.23 21.89 18.39
C ALA A 7 32.32 22.35 17.21
N VAL A 8 31.37 21.54 16.70
CA VAL A 8 30.03 21.22 17.20
C VAL A 8 28.94 22.18 16.67
N ILE A 9 28.12 21.61 15.77
CA ILE A 9 26.65 21.69 15.65
C ILE A 9 25.99 23.07 15.71
N THR A 10 25.36 23.48 14.61
CA THR A 10 23.99 24.01 14.67
C THR A 10 23.24 23.52 13.43
N GLY A 11 22.30 22.61 13.66
CA GLY A 11 21.40 22.12 12.63
C GLY A 11 20.31 23.14 12.32
N VAL A 12 19.91 23.19 11.06
CA VAL A 12 18.55 23.50 10.61
C VAL A 12 18.32 22.64 9.38
N LEU A 13 17.83 21.42 9.57
CA LEU A 13 17.16 20.68 8.49
C LEU A 13 15.68 21.06 8.59
N LEU A 14 15.30 22.08 7.83
CA LEU A 14 13.91 22.47 7.63
C LEU A 14 13.30 21.49 6.60
N SER A 15 12.98 20.28 7.05
CA SER A 15 12.21 19.32 6.25
C SER A 15 10.72 19.58 6.45
N ALA A 16 10.22 20.66 5.87
CA ALA A 16 8.78 20.88 5.67
C ALA A 16 8.43 20.48 4.23
N ILE A 17 8.38 19.18 3.95
CA ILE A 17 7.61 18.68 2.81
C ILE A 17 6.19 18.51 3.33
N ALA A 18 5.39 19.56 3.19
CA ALA A 18 3.96 19.49 3.36
C ALA A 18 3.41 18.53 2.30
N ALA A 19 2.98 17.34 2.74
CA ALA A 19 2.11 16.50 1.93
C ALA A 19 0.75 17.19 1.88
N SER A 20 0.51 17.96 0.83
CA SER A 20 -0.82 18.48 0.48
C SER A 20 -1.71 17.33 0.02
N SER A 21 -2.18 16.50 0.97
CA SER A 21 -3.37 15.70 0.76
C SER A 21 -4.58 16.64 0.75
N TRP A 22 -5.43 16.50 -0.25
CA TRP A 22 -6.55 17.37 -0.51
C TRP A 22 -7.57 17.34 0.64
N ALA A 23 -7.46 18.31 1.53
CA ALA A 23 -8.55 18.89 2.30
C ALA A 23 -8.29 20.40 2.30
N ALA A 24 -8.64 21.07 1.20
CA ALA A 24 -8.40 22.50 1.04
C ALA A 24 -9.46 23.32 1.81
N GLY A 25 -9.30 23.34 3.13
CA GLY A 25 -9.81 24.35 4.04
C GLY A 25 -8.72 24.55 5.08
N SER A 26 -8.36 25.79 5.39
CA SER A 26 -7.30 26.14 6.34
C SER A 26 -7.34 25.27 7.60
N LEU A 27 -6.50 24.23 7.63
CA LEU A 27 -6.33 23.36 8.77
C LEU A 27 -4.88 23.54 9.20
N GLU A 28 -4.71 24.14 10.38
CA GLU A 28 -3.60 23.82 11.26
C GLU A 28 -3.23 22.35 11.08
N ALA A 29 -1.93 22.07 10.92
CA ALA A 29 -1.42 20.70 10.81
C ALA A 29 -2.16 19.80 11.81
N ALA A 30 -2.97 18.87 11.30
CA ALA A 30 -3.86 18.08 12.14
C ALA A 30 -3.05 17.53 13.33
N GLN A 31 -3.47 17.86 14.56
CA GLN A 31 -2.79 17.37 15.75
C GLN A 31 -2.88 15.83 15.75
N LEU A 32 -1.72 15.18 15.63
CA LEU A 32 -1.58 13.72 15.65
C LEU A 32 -1.48 13.24 17.11
N ASP A 33 -2.41 13.64 17.95
CA ASP A 33 -2.50 13.26 19.36
C ASP A 33 -3.44 12.07 19.63
N GLY A 34 -4.16 11.60 18.60
CA GLY A 34 -4.91 10.34 18.63
C GLY A 34 -4.00 9.12 18.54
N LYS A 35 -4.44 7.99 19.12
CA LYS A 35 -3.73 6.71 19.11
C LYS A 35 -4.68 5.58 18.75
N THR A 36 -4.34 4.81 17.73
CA THR A 36 -5.11 3.62 17.32
C THR A 36 -4.21 2.40 17.19
N LYS A 37 -4.79 1.19 17.23
CA LYS A 37 -4.04 -0.06 17.02
C LYS A 37 -4.28 -0.59 15.61
N LEU A 38 -3.22 -0.65 14.80
CA LEU A 38 -3.25 -1.23 13.45
C LEU A 38 -2.32 -2.44 13.42
N ALA A 39 -2.86 -3.60 13.06
CA ALA A 39 -2.12 -4.87 13.00
C ALA A 39 -1.30 -5.16 14.29
N GLY A 40 -1.89 -4.89 15.45
CA GLY A 40 -1.24 -5.11 16.76
C GLY A 40 -0.22 -4.04 17.18
N ARG A 41 -0.02 -3.00 16.38
CA ARG A 41 0.91 -1.88 16.67
C ARG A 41 0.16 -0.60 16.94
N GLU A 42 0.66 0.21 17.88
CA GLU A 42 0.10 1.53 18.14
C GLU A 42 0.60 2.54 17.10
N VAL A 43 -0.31 3.31 16.52
CA VAL A 43 -0.02 4.32 15.49
C VAL A 43 -0.66 5.65 15.88
N SER A 44 0.08 6.74 15.72
CA SER A 44 -0.45 8.10 15.91
C SER A 44 -1.37 8.50 14.74
N VAL A 45 -2.53 9.05 15.05
CA VAL A 45 -3.55 9.47 14.09
C VAL A 45 -4.15 10.81 14.50
N ALA A 46 -4.87 11.47 13.60
CA ALA A 46 -5.61 12.69 13.95
C ALA A 46 -6.71 12.35 14.96
N ALA A 47 -6.70 12.98 16.13
CA ALA A 47 -7.72 12.77 17.16
C ALA A 47 -9.11 13.12 16.62
N GLY A 48 -10.10 12.26 16.90
CA GLY A 48 -11.46 12.37 16.38
C GLY A 48 -11.61 12.07 14.88
N GLY A 49 -10.51 11.76 14.17
CA GLY A 49 -10.54 11.39 12.75
C GLY A 49 -11.16 10.01 12.50
N LEU A 50 -11.30 9.62 11.22
CA LEU A 50 -11.84 8.30 10.84
C LEU A 50 -10.99 7.14 11.38
N TYR A 51 -9.67 7.26 11.38
CA TYR A 51 -8.79 6.23 11.93
C TYR A 51 -8.88 6.08 13.45
N ASP A 52 -9.06 7.20 14.16
CA ASP A 52 -9.23 7.21 15.62
C ASP A 52 -10.58 6.58 16.01
N ARG A 53 -11.64 6.89 15.27
CA ARG A 53 -13.00 6.40 15.56
C ARG A 53 -13.28 4.98 15.07
N TYR A 54 -12.61 4.51 14.01
CA TYR A 54 -12.97 3.28 13.31
C TYR A 54 -11.79 2.33 13.00
N GLU A 55 -10.57 2.61 13.45
CA GLU A 55 -9.41 1.70 13.32
C GLU A 55 -9.15 1.21 11.88
N SER A 56 -9.24 2.09 10.89
CA SER A 56 -9.14 1.79 9.44
C SER A 56 -10.32 1.02 8.83
N ASN A 57 -11.43 0.86 9.55
CA ASN A 57 -12.64 0.21 9.04
C ASN A 57 -13.91 1.10 9.17
N PRO A 58 -13.89 2.36 8.70
CA PRO A 58 -15.08 3.20 8.73
C PRO A 58 -16.17 2.65 7.79
N PRO A 59 -17.45 2.61 8.19
CA PRO A 59 -18.54 2.31 7.28
C PRO A 59 -18.57 3.33 6.12
N LEU A 60 -18.79 2.88 4.89
CA LEU A 60 -18.88 3.77 3.72
C LEU A 60 -19.97 4.85 3.89
N SER A 61 -21.06 4.54 4.61
CA SER A 61 -22.11 5.50 4.93
C SER A 61 -21.64 6.65 5.82
N VAL A 62 -20.68 6.40 6.71
CA VAL A 62 -20.09 7.46 7.55
C VAL A 62 -19.22 8.36 6.69
N ILE A 63 -18.39 7.77 5.82
CA ILE A 63 -17.55 8.54 4.89
C ILE A 63 -18.44 9.42 3.99
N ALA A 64 -19.50 8.85 3.41
CA ALA A 64 -20.43 9.60 2.55
C ALA A 64 -21.18 10.73 3.28
N ALA A 65 -21.45 10.56 4.59
CA ALA A 65 -22.11 11.58 5.39
C ALA A 65 -21.15 12.73 5.76
N GLU A 66 -19.88 12.44 6.00
CA GLU A 66 -18.87 13.43 6.36
C GLU A 66 -18.29 14.17 5.15
N ASP A 67 -18.16 13.49 4.01
CA ASP A 67 -17.81 14.10 2.73
C ASP A 67 -18.69 13.53 1.59
N PRO A 68 -19.84 14.16 1.32
CA PRO A 68 -20.74 13.76 0.24
C PRO A 68 -20.17 13.95 -1.17
N THR A 69 -19.04 14.63 -1.31
CA THR A 69 -18.42 14.91 -2.62
C THR A 69 -17.50 13.78 -3.07
N ILE A 70 -17.07 12.91 -2.15
CA ILE A 70 -16.27 11.73 -2.48
C ILE A 70 -17.16 10.73 -3.19
N ASP A 71 -16.79 10.40 -4.43
CA ASP A 71 -17.33 9.20 -5.07
C ASP A 71 -16.79 7.97 -4.34
N LEU A 72 -17.68 7.15 -3.77
CA LEU A 72 -17.35 5.87 -3.12
C LEU A 72 -17.71 4.66 -3.99
N SER A 73 -18.28 4.91 -5.18
CA SER A 73 -18.70 3.86 -6.09
C SER A 73 -17.54 2.96 -6.51
N TRP A 74 -16.38 3.57 -6.78
CA TRP A 74 -15.14 2.88 -7.14
C TRP A 74 -14.73 1.79 -6.14
N PHE A 75 -14.96 1.98 -4.83
CA PHE A 75 -14.57 0.99 -3.83
C PHE A 75 -15.38 -0.31 -3.95
N SER A 76 -16.63 -0.19 -4.41
CA SER A 76 -17.54 -1.32 -4.61
C SER A 76 -17.26 -2.07 -5.91
N ASP A 77 -16.70 -1.39 -6.91
CA ASP A 77 -16.55 -1.93 -8.26
C ASP A 77 -15.12 -2.40 -8.56
N LEU A 78 -14.19 -2.22 -7.60
CA LEU A 78 -12.88 -2.85 -7.66
C LEU A 78 -13.05 -4.35 -7.90
N PRO A 79 -12.48 -4.92 -8.98
CA PRO A 79 -12.62 -6.33 -9.28
C PRO A 79 -11.92 -7.15 -8.21
N LYS A 80 -12.71 -7.66 -7.26
CA LYS A 80 -12.27 -8.53 -6.17
C LYS A 80 -13.00 -9.86 -6.32
N TRP A 81 -12.25 -10.94 -6.48
CA TRP A 81 -12.81 -12.28 -6.39
C TRP A 81 -12.59 -12.83 -4.98
N LEU A 82 -13.61 -13.48 -4.44
CA LEU A 82 -13.48 -14.20 -3.17
C LEU A 82 -12.64 -15.47 -3.39
N THR A 83 -11.52 -15.57 -2.69
CA THR A 83 -10.63 -16.73 -2.68
C THR A 83 -10.18 -17.04 -1.26
N GLY A 84 -9.95 -18.32 -0.96
CA GLY A 84 -9.28 -18.72 0.28
C GLY A 84 -7.80 -18.38 0.17
N ILE A 85 -7.22 -17.84 1.25
CA ILE A 85 -5.80 -17.52 1.31
C ILE A 85 -5.22 -18.17 2.55
N ASN A 86 -4.33 -19.14 2.37
CA ASN A 86 -3.51 -19.65 3.47
C ASN A 86 -2.21 -18.85 3.49
N PHE A 87 -1.92 -18.23 4.62
CA PHE A 87 -0.65 -17.57 4.87
C PHE A 87 0.16 -18.42 5.84
N ARG A 88 1.42 -18.66 5.51
CA ARG A 88 2.39 -19.26 6.42
C ARG A 88 3.75 -18.59 6.29
N GLU A 89 4.47 -18.63 7.38
CA GLU A 89 5.79 -18.02 7.50
C GLU A 89 6.78 -19.05 8.02
N THR A 90 7.99 -19.01 7.47
CA THR A 90 9.14 -19.79 7.94
C THR A 90 10.26 -18.83 8.34
N ASP A 91 11.38 -19.35 8.83
CA ASP A 91 12.54 -18.51 9.14
C ASP A 91 13.10 -17.79 7.90
N LYS A 92 12.86 -18.32 6.69
CA LYS A 92 13.48 -17.84 5.45
C LYS A 92 12.52 -17.30 4.40
N ALA A 93 11.22 -17.52 4.56
CA ALA A 93 10.24 -17.19 3.51
C ALA A 93 8.85 -16.90 4.08
N VAL A 94 8.11 -16.09 3.33
CA VAL A 94 6.65 -15.96 3.44
C VAL A 94 6.01 -16.75 2.30
N VAL A 95 4.93 -17.47 2.59
CA VAL A 95 4.23 -18.29 1.60
C VAL A 95 2.74 -18.00 1.65
N PHE A 96 2.19 -17.72 0.47
CA PHE A 96 0.76 -17.56 0.23
C PHE A 96 0.29 -18.67 -0.69
N GLU A 97 -0.75 -19.38 -0.27
CA GLU A 97 -1.45 -20.36 -1.10
C GLU A 97 -2.87 -19.84 -1.34
N LEU A 98 -3.18 -19.53 -2.59
CA LEU A 98 -4.51 -19.11 -3.02
C LEU A 98 -5.32 -20.33 -3.43
N ILE A 99 -6.55 -20.42 -2.94
CA ILE A 99 -7.43 -21.57 -3.17
C ILE A 99 -8.40 -21.25 -4.31
N ASP A 100 -8.42 -22.12 -5.31
CA ASP A 100 -9.40 -22.03 -6.39
C ASP A 100 -10.79 -22.33 -5.81
N LYS A 101 -11.72 -21.39 -6.01
CA LYS A 101 -13.07 -21.46 -5.45
C LYS A 101 -13.89 -22.62 -6.04
N GLY A 102 -13.64 -22.98 -7.30
CA GLY A 102 -14.39 -24.03 -7.99
C GLY A 102 -14.02 -25.43 -7.51
N THR A 103 -12.73 -25.65 -7.25
CA THR A 103 -12.17 -26.98 -6.91
C THR A 103 -11.88 -27.16 -5.43
N GLY A 104 -11.72 -26.06 -4.66
CA GLY A 104 -11.31 -26.08 -3.26
C GLY A 104 -9.85 -26.48 -3.05
N LYS A 105 -9.04 -26.54 -4.11
CA LYS A 105 -7.61 -26.91 -4.07
C LYS A 105 -6.72 -25.67 -4.14
N VAL A 106 -5.47 -25.81 -3.75
CA VAL A 106 -4.45 -24.78 -3.98
C VAL A 106 -4.32 -24.56 -5.49
N ASP A 107 -4.50 -23.31 -5.91
CA ASP A 107 -4.41 -22.85 -7.30
C ASP A 107 -3.03 -22.25 -7.57
N VAL A 108 -2.69 -21.23 -6.79
CA VAL A 108 -1.45 -20.46 -6.92
C VAL A 108 -0.69 -20.52 -5.61
N THR A 109 0.61 -20.80 -5.68
CA THR A 109 1.52 -20.62 -4.53
C THR A 109 2.52 -19.53 -4.87
N PHE A 110 2.59 -18.50 -4.04
CA PHE A 110 3.65 -17.51 -4.05
C PHE A 110 4.53 -17.73 -2.82
N GLU A 111 5.81 -18.00 -3.03
CA GLU A 111 6.83 -18.10 -1.97
C GLU A 111 7.88 -17.00 -2.22
N GLY A 112 7.98 -16.06 -1.29
CA GLY A 112 8.96 -14.97 -1.33
C GLY A 112 9.98 -15.12 -0.21
N GLU A 113 11.25 -14.92 -0.53
CA GLU A 113 12.34 -14.91 0.44
C GLU A 113 12.16 -13.77 1.46
N LYS A 114 12.45 -14.04 2.72
CA LYS A 114 12.67 -12.99 3.71
C LYS A 114 14.07 -12.45 3.52
N LEU A 115 14.18 -11.33 2.81
CA LEU A 115 15.47 -10.71 2.53
C LEU A 115 16.14 -10.25 3.83
N SER A 116 17.46 -10.43 3.91
CA SER A 116 18.30 -9.86 4.97
C SER A 116 18.58 -8.38 4.71
N ASP A 117 19.25 -7.72 5.65
CA ASP A 117 19.78 -6.36 5.49
C ASP A 117 18.70 -5.31 5.18
N LEU A 118 17.56 -5.41 5.88
CA LEU A 118 16.45 -4.48 5.76
C LEU A 118 16.91 -3.04 6.04
N SER A 119 16.62 -2.15 5.09
CA SER A 119 16.70 -0.72 5.32
C SER A 119 15.56 -0.31 6.25
N ASN A 120 15.87 0.58 7.20
CA ASN A 120 14.88 1.28 8.02
C ASN A 120 14.76 2.76 7.64
N ASP A 121 15.39 3.15 6.53
CA ASP A 121 15.18 4.47 5.94
C ASP A 121 13.79 4.51 5.32
N ILE A 122 13.10 5.62 5.58
CA ILE A 122 11.73 5.81 5.10
C ILE A 122 11.74 5.98 3.59
N GLU A 123 11.10 5.05 2.88
CA GLU A 123 10.87 5.12 1.44
C GLU A 123 9.39 5.37 1.15
N MET A 124 9.10 6.36 0.31
CA MET A 124 7.75 6.69 -0.15
C MET A 124 7.54 6.11 -1.54
N VAL A 125 6.65 5.15 -1.68
CA VAL A 125 6.33 4.48 -2.95
C VAL A 125 4.91 4.78 -3.36
N THR A 126 4.73 5.28 -4.59
CA THR A 126 3.42 5.51 -5.18
C THR A 126 3.09 4.39 -6.15
N ASN A 127 2.02 3.64 -5.86
CA ASN A 127 1.46 2.64 -6.76
C ASN A 127 0.20 3.22 -7.41
N SER A 128 0.23 3.36 -8.73
CA SER A 128 -0.92 3.83 -9.50
C SER A 128 -1.65 2.68 -10.19
N PHE A 129 -2.93 2.88 -10.45
CA PHE A 129 -3.77 1.94 -11.18
C PHE A 129 -4.81 2.68 -12.00
N THR A 130 -5.23 2.06 -13.09
CA THR A 130 -6.32 2.55 -13.94
C THR A 130 -7.40 1.49 -13.98
N ASN A 131 -8.63 1.88 -13.63
CA ASN A 131 -9.79 1.00 -13.64
C ASN A 131 -10.93 1.61 -14.45
N MET A 132 -11.87 0.76 -14.84
CA MET A 132 -13.14 1.23 -15.42
C MET A 132 -14.09 1.64 -14.29
N GLY A 133 -14.61 2.86 -14.35
CA GLY A 133 -15.63 3.40 -13.46
C GLY A 133 -17.03 2.94 -13.85
N ARG A 134 -18.03 3.28 -13.01
CA ARG A 134 -19.44 2.89 -13.21
C ARG A 134 -20.06 3.41 -14.49
N ASP A 135 -19.61 4.57 -14.94
CA ASP A 135 -20.03 5.23 -16.16
C ASP A 135 -19.35 4.65 -17.42
N GLY A 136 -18.49 3.63 -17.25
CA GLY A 136 -17.66 3.07 -18.30
C GLY A 136 -16.44 3.92 -18.64
N GLU A 137 -16.20 5.01 -17.91
CA GLU A 137 -15.05 5.89 -18.10
C GLU A 137 -13.84 5.39 -17.31
N LEU A 138 -12.64 5.72 -17.76
CA LEU A 138 -11.42 5.36 -17.02
C LEU A 138 -11.23 6.28 -15.82
N ALA A 139 -10.93 5.68 -14.67
CA ALA A 139 -10.54 6.36 -13.45
C ALA A 139 -9.07 6.01 -13.12
N TYR A 140 -8.32 7.02 -12.71
CA TYR A 140 -6.97 6.87 -12.19
C TYR A 140 -7.02 6.89 -10.66
N GLY A 141 -6.45 5.88 -10.04
CA GLY A 141 -6.24 5.85 -8.60
C GLY A 141 -4.79 5.61 -8.26
N TYR A 142 -4.43 5.93 -7.02
CA TYR A 142 -3.10 5.65 -6.51
C TYR A 142 -3.13 5.43 -5.00
N ALA A 143 -2.15 4.66 -4.53
CA ALA A 143 -1.84 4.52 -3.12
C ALA A 143 -0.40 5.00 -2.88
N VAL A 144 -0.18 5.66 -1.76
CA VAL A 144 1.15 6.02 -1.28
C VAL A 144 1.48 5.15 -0.08
N SER A 145 2.56 4.39 -0.20
CA SER A 145 3.08 3.55 0.86
C SER A 145 4.35 4.15 1.45
N ARG A 146 4.34 4.38 2.76
CA ARG A 146 5.50 4.71 3.58
C ARG A 146 6.11 3.41 4.08
N GLN A 147 7.16 2.94 3.41
CA GLN A 147 7.92 1.76 3.82
C GLN A 147 8.83 2.13 5.00
N GLN A 148 8.76 1.34 6.06
CA GLN A 148 9.50 1.58 7.32
C GLN A 148 10.58 0.52 7.55
N SER A 149 10.38 -0.67 7.00
CA SER A 149 11.37 -1.74 6.96
C SER A 149 11.23 -2.47 5.64
N HIS A 150 12.27 -2.46 4.82
CA HIS A 150 12.20 -2.97 3.45
C HIS A 150 13.55 -3.42 2.89
N ALA A 151 13.49 -4.32 1.92
CA ALA A 151 14.59 -4.69 1.05
C ALA A 151 14.05 -5.09 -0.32
N SER A 152 14.93 -5.16 -1.31
CA SER A 152 14.57 -5.67 -2.64
C SER A 152 15.65 -6.55 -3.23
N SER A 153 15.24 -7.43 -4.15
CA SER A 153 16.11 -8.35 -4.86
C SER A 153 15.74 -8.36 -6.34
N SER A 154 16.73 -8.45 -7.21
CA SER A 154 16.54 -8.78 -8.63
C SER A 154 16.91 -10.24 -8.95
N ASN A 155 17.26 -11.03 -7.93
CA ASN A 155 17.54 -12.45 -8.08
C ASN A 155 16.23 -13.23 -8.24
N GLU A 156 16.09 -13.94 -9.35
CA GLU A 156 14.90 -14.76 -9.65
C GLU A 156 14.67 -15.87 -8.62
N ASP A 157 15.73 -16.36 -7.96
CA ASP A 157 15.61 -17.38 -6.91
C ASP A 157 14.94 -16.87 -5.61
N SER A 158 14.86 -15.54 -5.43
CA SER A 158 14.21 -14.95 -4.25
C SER A 158 12.67 -15.08 -4.29
N VAL A 159 12.09 -15.47 -5.43
CA VAL A 159 10.64 -15.65 -5.58
C VAL A 159 10.33 -16.93 -6.34
N LYS A 160 9.36 -17.70 -5.85
CA LYS A 160 8.80 -18.84 -6.57
C LYS A 160 7.31 -18.65 -6.75
N LEU A 161 6.87 -18.63 -8.00
CA LEU A 161 5.45 -18.69 -8.36
C LEU A 161 5.16 -20.09 -8.91
N LYS A 162 4.24 -20.81 -8.26
CA LYS A 162 3.74 -22.09 -8.76
C LYS A 162 2.29 -21.92 -9.17
N LEU A 163 2.01 -22.28 -10.42
CA LEU A 163 0.68 -22.29 -11.02
C LEU A 163 0.21 -23.74 -11.12
N SER A 164 -1.10 -23.94 -11.12
CA SER A 164 -1.75 -25.23 -11.30
C SER A 164 -2.91 -25.11 -12.31
N ASP A 165 -3.92 -25.97 -12.23
CA ASP A 165 -5.00 -26.04 -13.22
C ASP A 165 -6.21 -25.16 -12.86
N GLY A 166 -6.09 -24.28 -11.86
CA GLY A 166 -7.18 -23.43 -11.39
C GLY A 166 -7.36 -22.14 -12.20
N SER A 167 -8.47 -21.45 -11.92
CA SER A 167 -8.90 -20.28 -12.70
C SER A 167 -7.95 -19.08 -12.60
N LEU A 168 -7.30 -18.88 -11.46
CA LEU A 168 -6.32 -17.81 -11.30
C LEU A 168 -5.00 -18.16 -11.97
N SER A 169 -4.57 -19.42 -11.92
CA SER A 169 -3.40 -19.88 -12.67
C SER A 169 -3.58 -19.67 -14.16
N ALA A 170 -4.70 -20.11 -14.72
CA ALA A 170 -5.02 -19.91 -16.13
C ALA A 170 -5.03 -18.42 -16.53
N TYR A 171 -5.53 -17.55 -15.64
CA TYR A 171 -5.47 -16.10 -15.85
C TYR A 171 -4.03 -15.59 -15.85
N LEU A 172 -3.21 -15.96 -14.86
CA LEU A 172 -1.80 -15.54 -14.79
C LEU A 172 -0.98 -16.03 -15.99
N GLU A 173 -1.23 -17.25 -16.48
CA GLU A 173 -0.62 -17.76 -17.70
C GLU A 173 -1.05 -16.95 -18.94
N SER A 174 -2.33 -16.56 -19.01
CA SER A 174 -2.84 -15.74 -20.11
C SER A 174 -2.24 -14.34 -20.20
N LEU A 175 -1.62 -13.85 -19.10
CA LEU A 175 -0.91 -12.57 -19.08
C LEU A 175 0.45 -12.64 -19.77
N ASP A 176 0.95 -13.83 -20.12
CA ASP A 176 2.26 -14.05 -20.75
C ASP A 176 3.38 -13.30 -19.98
N LEU A 177 3.43 -13.55 -18.66
CA LEU A 177 4.34 -12.84 -17.76
C LEU A 177 5.80 -13.05 -18.21
N GLY A 178 6.50 -11.93 -18.40
CA GLY A 178 7.91 -11.92 -18.74
C GLY A 178 8.82 -12.25 -17.54
N LYS A 179 10.10 -11.88 -17.67
CA LYS A 179 11.07 -12.10 -16.60
C LYS A 179 10.76 -11.23 -15.38
N MET A 180 10.96 -11.78 -14.18
CA MET A 180 10.93 -11.03 -12.94
C MET A 180 11.99 -9.91 -12.95
N MET A 181 11.57 -8.68 -12.67
CA MET A 181 12.45 -7.51 -12.66
C MET A 181 12.91 -7.11 -11.25
N LYS A 182 12.00 -7.19 -10.28
CA LYS A 182 12.24 -6.83 -8.89
C LYS A 182 11.28 -7.60 -7.98
N TYR A 183 11.79 -8.08 -6.87
CA TYR A 183 11.05 -8.54 -5.72
C TYR A 183 11.21 -7.54 -4.58
N GLU A 184 10.11 -7.13 -3.96
CA GLU A 184 10.10 -6.23 -2.81
C GLU A 184 9.64 -7.00 -1.57
N TYR A 185 10.46 -6.99 -0.53
CA TYR A 185 10.13 -7.54 0.78
C TYR A 185 9.97 -6.38 1.77
N VAL A 186 8.73 -6.08 2.15
CA VAL A 186 8.36 -4.91 2.96
C VAL A 186 7.57 -5.36 4.19
N PRO A 187 8.24 -5.90 5.23
CA PRO A 187 7.57 -6.39 6.44
C PRO A 187 6.87 -5.29 7.24
N GLU A 188 7.27 -4.02 7.08
CA GLU A 188 6.67 -2.90 7.80
C GLU A 188 6.40 -1.71 6.87
N PHE A 189 5.14 -1.36 6.69
CA PHE A 189 4.73 -0.17 5.94
C PHE A 189 3.42 0.41 6.46
N GLN A 190 3.16 1.65 6.10
CA GLN A 190 1.85 2.32 6.23
C GLN A 190 1.41 2.69 4.82
N SER A 191 0.13 2.52 4.48
CA SER A 191 -0.37 2.86 3.14
C SER A 191 -1.62 3.72 3.24
N ALA A 192 -1.70 4.72 2.37
CA ALA A 192 -2.88 5.54 2.17
C ALA A 192 -3.35 5.37 0.72
N LEU A 193 -4.56 4.85 0.56
CA LEU A 193 -5.24 4.75 -0.72
C LEU A 193 -6.08 6.01 -0.94
N TYR A 194 -5.86 6.69 -2.05
CA TYR A 194 -6.56 7.91 -2.40
C TYR A 194 -7.77 7.59 -3.28
N ALA A 195 -8.85 8.36 -3.10
CA ALA A 195 -10.01 8.26 -3.97
C ALA A 195 -9.57 8.54 -5.42
N PRO A 196 -9.97 7.69 -6.37
CA PRO A 196 -9.59 7.87 -7.76
C PRO A 196 -10.30 9.08 -8.39
N GLU A 197 -9.65 9.68 -9.37
CA GLU A 197 -10.21 10.77 -10.19
C GLU A 197 -10.48 10.26 -11.62
N PRO A 198 -11.45 10.84 -12.36
CA PRO A 198 -11.60 10.56 -13.77
C PRO A 198 -10.30 10.82 -14.53
N LEU A 199 -9.79 9.83 -15.28
CA LEU A 199 -8.52 9.95 -16.00
C LEU A 199 -8.54 11.14 -16.99
N LYS A 200 -9.69 11.39 -17.62
CA LYS A 200 -9.93 12.55 -18.51
C LYS A 200 -9.73 13.89 -17.81
N ALA A 201 -9.99 13.98 -16.50
CA ALA A 201 -9.78 15.21 -15.73
C ALA A 201 -8.28 15.46 -15.50
N MET A 202 -7.48 14.41 -15.31
CA MET A 202 -6.03 14.52 -15.17
C MET A 202 -5.34 14.92 -16.48
N LEU A 203 -5.73 14.33 -17.61
CA LEU A 203 -5.13 14.63 -18.92
C LEU A 203 -5.39 16.07 -19.43
N LYS A 204 -6.32 16.81 -18.82
CA LYS A 204 -6.62 18.22 -19.15
C LYS A 204 -5.85 19.22 -18.30
N ARG A 205 -5.10 18.75 -17.29
CA ARG A 205 -4.31 19.60 -16.39
C ARG A 205 -2.91 19.92 -16.94
N ASP A 206 -2.52 19.26 -18.03
CA ASP A 206 -1.28 19.46 -18.79
C ASP A 206 -1.53 20.28 -20.07
#